data_AF-A0A0H2YLE6-F1
#
_entry.id   AF-A0A0H2YLE6-F1
#
_cell.length_a   1.000
_cell.length_b   1.000
_cell.length_c   1.000
_cell.angle_alpha   90.00
_cell.angle_beta   90.00
_cell.angle_gamma   90.00
#
_symmetry.space_group_name_H-M   'P 1'
#
loop_
_entity.id
_entity.type
_entity.pdbx_description
1 polymer ?
#
loop_
_entity_poly.entity_id
_entity_poly.type
_entity_poly.pdbx_seq_one_letter_code
_entity_poly.pdbx_strand_id
1 'polypeptide(L)' 'MVLSVEKVKQIAEATVHVNGGELHASSEQEDMYAAIDILVDKLARQLNKHKDKLKQH' A
#
# COMPACT_ATOMS: atom_id res chain seq x y z
N MET A 1 -22.27 -19.32 -24.81
CA MET A 1 -21.96 -17.89 -24.61
C MET A 1 -21.59 -17.72 -23.15
N VAL A 2 -20.33 -17.42 -22.86
CA VAL A 2 -19.89 -17.11 -21.49
C VAL A 2 -19.78 -15.59 -21.42
N LEU A 3 -20.64 -14.96 -20.62
CA LEU A 3 -20.44 -13.56 -20.21
C LEU A 3 -19.53 -13.59 -18.98
N SER A 4 -18.31 -13.08 -19.13
CA SER A 4 -17.38 -12.89 -18.02
C SER A 4 -17.40 -11.43 -17.62
N VAL A 5 -17.68 -11.14 -16.35
CA VAL A 5 -17.45 -9.81 -15.76
C VAL A 5 -15.96 -9.69 -15.49
N GLU A 6 -15.25 -8.87 -16.26
CA GLU A 6 -13.94 -8.38 -15.85
C GLU A 6 -14.16 -7.47 -14.63
N LYS A 7 -13.99 -8.02 -13.43
CA LYS A 7 -14.07 -7.23 -12.19
C LYS A 7 -13.01 -6.13 -12.26
N VAL A 8 -13.46 -4.88 -12.41
CA VAL A 8 -12.58 -3.70 -12.33
C VAL A 8 -12.08 -3.58 -10.89
N LYS A 9 -10.94 -4.20 -10.61
CA LYS A 9 -10.24 -4.01 -9.34
C LYS A 9 -9.65 -2.60 -9.34
N GLN A 10 -9.93 -1.84 -8.28
CA GLN A 10 -9.30 -0.56 -8.00
C GLN A 10 -7.97 -0.81 -7.33
N ILE A 11 -6.90 -0.32 -7.95
CA ILE A 11 -5.52 -0.54 -7.49
C ILE A 11 -4.97 0.79 -7.00
N ALA A 12 -4.55 0.82 -5.74
CA ALA A 12 -3.82 1.94 -5.16
C ALA A 12 -2.39 1.51 -4.84
N GLU A 13 -1.42 2.22 -5.39
CA GLU A 13 0.02 1.97 -5.23
C GLU A 13 0.74 3.27 -4.86
N ALA A 14 1.74 3.19 -3.98
CA ALA A 14 2.60 4.31 -3.66
C ALA A 14 4.01 3.86 -3.28
N THR A 15 4.98 4.68 -3.66
CA THR A 15 6.39 4.58 -3.25
C THR A 15 6.75 5.85 -2.49
N VAL A 16 7.23 5.70 -1.25
CA VAL A 16 7.64 6.79 -0.36
C VAL A 16 9.14 6.70 -0.12
N HIS A 17 9.86 7.77 -0.44
CA HIS A 17 11.29 7.86 -0.16
C HIS A 17 11.50 8.36 1.27
N VAL A 18 12.35 7.67 2.04
CA VAL A 18 12.69 8.00 3.42
C VAL A 18 14.20 8.06 3.60
N ASN A 19 14.67 8.69 4.67
CA ASN A 19 16.09 8.68 4.97
C ASN A 19 16.55 7.24 5.21
N GLY A 20 17.49 6.77 4.40
CA GLY A 20 18.04 5.42 4.48
C GLY A 20 17.25 4.33 3.74
N GLY A 21 16.29 4.68 2.86
CA GLY A 21 15.64 3.70 1.99
C GLY A 21 14.38 4.19 1.28
N GLU A 22 13.64 3.26 0.70
CA GLU A 22 12.33 3.49 0.09
C GLU A 22 11.30 2.50 0.65
N LEU A 23 10.06 2.94 0.75
CA LEU A 23 8.93 2.15 1.18
C LEU A 23 7.96 2.02 0.01
N HIS A 24 7.59 0.81 -0.35
CA HIS A 24 6.66 0.54 -1.43
C HIS A 24 5.49 -0.30 -0.93
N ALA A 25 4.28 0.09 -1.32
CA ALA A 25 3.07 -0.64 -1.01
C ALA A 25 2.04 -0.51 -2.14
N SER A 26 1.25 -1.56 -2.31
CA SER A 26 0.10 -1.59 -3.21
C SER A 26 -1.08 -2.30 -2.56
N SER A 27 -2.29 -2.05 -3.05
CA SER A 27 -3.53 -2.67 -2.59
C SER A 27 -4.53 -2.75 -3.74
N GLU A 28 -5.33 -3.82 -3.75
CA GLU A 28 -6.39 -4.04 -4.72
C GLU A 28 -7.71 -4.22 -3.98
N GLN A 29 -8.73 -3.44 -4.31
CA GLN A 29 -10.07 -3.56 -3.75
C GLN A 29 -11.14 -3.35 -4.84
N GLU A 30 -12.40 -3.68 -4.52
CA GLU A 30 -13.52 -3.36 -5.41
C GLU A 30 -13.91 -1.86 -5.32
N ASP A 31 -13.53 -1.19 -4.23
CA ASP A 31 -13.74 0.23 -3.97
C ASP A 31 -12.39 0.98 -3.84
N MET A 32 -12.27 2.15 -4.48
CA MET A 32 -11.02 2.92 -4.51
C MET A 32 -10.65 3.49 -3.13
N TYR A 33 -11.62 3.92 -2.34
CA TYR A 33 -11.36 4.43 -0.99
C TYR A 33 -10.92 3.30 -0.07
N ALA A 34 -11.51 2.11 -0.20
CA ALA A 34 -11.04 0.92 0.51
C ALA A 34 -9.61 0.53 0.13
N ALA A 35 -9.23 0.65 -1.16
CA ALA A 35 -7.85 0.44 -1.59
C ALA A 35 -6.92 1.47 -0.92
N ILE A 36 -7.29 2.76 -0.95
CA ILE A 36 -6.48 3.83 -0.33
C ILE A 36 -6.31 3.61 1.18
N ASP A 37 -7.37 3.28 1.92
CA ASP A 37 -7.29 3.03 3.36
C ASP A 37 -6.31 1.89 3.68
N ILE A 38 -6.38 0.79 2.91
CA ILE A 38 -5.47 -0.35 3.07
C ILE A 38 -4.04 0.01 2.67
N LEU A 39 -3.86 0.81 1.62
CA LEU A 39 -2.55 1.29 1.20
C LEU A 39 -1.90 2.14 2.31
N VAL A 40 -2.66 3.07 2.89
CA VAL A 40 -2.20 3.94 3.98
C VAL A 40 -1.80 3.11 5.20
N ASP A 41 -2.62 2.12 5.58
CA ASP A 41 -2.30 1.20 6.68
C ASP A 41 -1.00 0.41 6.44
N LYS A 42 -0.77 -0.07 5.20
CA LYS A 42 0.48 -0.76 4.83
C LYS A 42 1.69 0.15 4.96
N LEU A 43 1.60 1.38 4.45
CA LEU A 43 2.68 2.38 4.54
C LEU A 43 2.96 2.77 5.99
N ALA A 44 1.93 3.00 6.81
CA ALA A 44 2.08 3.35 8.23
C ALA A 44 2.84 2.26 9.00
N ARG A 45 2.52 0.98 8.76
CA ARG A 45 3.24 -0.16 9.36
C ARG A 45 4.70 -0.21 8.92
N GLN A 46 4.98 0.03 7.65
CA GLN A 46 6.35 0.07 7.13
C GLN A 46 7.15 1.24 7.72
N LEU A 47 6.55 2.43 7.81
CA LEU A 47 7.13 3.61 8.44
C LEU A 47 7.48 3.39 9.91
N ASN A 48 6.58 2.75 10.67
CA ASN A 48 6.85 2.43 12.08
C ASN A 48 8.02 1.47 12.22
N LYS A 49 8.07 0.39 11.42
CA LYS A 49 9.21 -0.53 11.39
C LYS A 49 10.53 0.17 11.01
N HIS A 50 10.48 1.10 10.06
CA HIS A 50 11.64 1.90 9.66
C HIS A 50 12.13 2.79 10.81
N LYS A 51 11.19 3.50 11.45
CA LYS A 51 11.47 4.35 12.63
C LYS A 51 12.07 3.56 13.79
N ASP A 52 11.55 2.37 14.07
CA ASP A 52 12.02 1.54 15.19
C ASP A 52 13.46 1.05 14.94
N LYS A 53 13.79 0.65 13.71
CA LYS A 53 15.17 0.29 13.33
C LYS A 53 16.14 1.45 13.49
N LEU A 54 15.74 2.67 13.13
CA LEU A 54 16.57 3.86 13.29
C LEU A 54 16.81 4.24 14.75
N LYS A 55 15.84 3.96 15.64
CA LYS A 55 15.97 4.23 17.08
C LYS A 55 16.82 3.22 17.84
N GLN A 56 17.06 2.04 17.27
CA GLN A 56 17.90 0.99 17.87
C GLN A 56 19.40 1.17 17.56
N HIS A 57 19.77 2.25 16.87
CA HIS A 57 21.14 2.70 16.62
C HIS A 57 21.42 4.01 17.35
#